data_AF-T0ZBZ6-F1
#
_entry.id   AF-T0ZBZ6-F1
#
_cell.length_a   1.000
_cell.length_b   1.000
_cell.length_c   1.000
_cell.angle_alpha   90.00
_cell.angle_beta   90.00
_cell.angle_gamma   90.00
#
_symmetry.space_group_name_H-M   'P 1'
#
loop_
_entity.id
_entity.type
_entity.pdbx_description
1 polymer ?
#
loop_
_entity_poly.entity_id
_entity_poly.type
_entity_poly.pdbx_seq_one_letter_code
_entity_poly.pdbx_strand_id
1 'polypeptide(L)'
;MNGHKGSWGHPLGGMGAITQAMARCCAARGVDLRLACPVREVLVEGQRAVGVRTDSGETVRAAVVIANVNPKLLYLKLLDPAILPADFRERIERWRCGSGTFRMNVALAELPQFSCLPGRSPGDHHTAGIILAPTLAYMEQAYFDARARGWSRR
;
A
#
# COMPACT_ATOMS: atom_id res chain seq x y z
N MET A 1 19.69 1.81 7.08
CA MET A 1 19.52 1.33 8.46
C MET A 1 20.17 2.35 9.39
N ASN A 2 19.54 2.67 10.52
CA ASN A 2 20.02 3.68 11.49
C ASN A 2 20.18 5.12 10.92
N GLY A 3 19.24 5.56 10.08
CA GLY A 3 19.27 6.93 9.52
C GLY A 3 20.21 7.13 8.32
N HIS A 4 21.01 6.13 7.94
CA HIS A 4 21.85 6.21 6.75
C HIS A 4 21.06 6.01 5.45
N LYS A 5 21.09 7.03 4.59
CA LYS A 5 20.48 7.05 3.27
C LYS A 5 21.07 5.94 2.38
N GLY A 6 20.21 5.18 1.70
CA GLY A 6 20.62 4.09 0.79
C GLY A 6 20.82 2.72 1.46
N SER A 7 20.74 2.62 2.78
CA SER A 7 20.86 1.34 3.49
C SER A 7 19.49 0.75 3.82
N TRP A 8 19.27 -0.50 3.41
CA TRP A 8 18.03 -1.27 3.60
C TRP A 8 18.17 -2.22 4.78
N GLY A 9 17.03 -2.65 5.34
CA GLY A 9 17.00 -3.60 6.45
C GLY A 9 15.68 -4.35 6.49
N HIS A 10 15.74 -5.59 6.94
CA HIS A 10 14.55 -6.40 7.17
C HIS A 10 14.19 -6.34 8.66
N PRO A 11 12.99 -5.87 9.02
CA PRO A 11 12.56 -5.93 10.42
C PRO A 11 12.48 -7.39 10.87
N LEU A 12 13.04 -7.66 12.06
CA LEU A 12 12.87 -8.95 12.72
C LEU A 12 11.37 -9.18 12.98
N GLY A 13 10.86 -10.36 12.56
CA GLY A 13 9.42 -10.65 12.57
C GLY A 13 8.64 -10.12 11.37
N GLY A 14 9.32 -9.60 10.35
CA GLY A 14 8.71 -9.10 9.12
C GLY A 14 8.06 -7.72 9.29
N MET A 15 7.49 -7.19 8.20
CA MET A 15 6.95 -5.82 8.17
C MET A 15 5.83 -5.58 9.19
N GLY A 16 5.09 -6.62 9.57
CA GLY A 16 4.06 -6.53 10.62
C GLY A 16 4.64 -6.15 11.99
N ALA A 17 5.90 -6.47 12.28
CA ALA A 17 6.52 -6.11 13.56
C ALA A 17 6.56 -4.59 13.79
N ILE A 18 6.69 -3.80 12.72
CA ILE A 18 6.70 -2.35 12.78
C ILE A 18 5.33 -1.82 13.20
N THR A 19 4.25 -2.26 12.52
CA THR A 19 2.89 -1.80 12.86
C THR A 19 2.46 -2.28 14.25
N GLN A 20 2.91 -3.48 14.67
CA GLN A 20 2.70 -3.95 16.04
C GLN A 20 3.45 -3.11 17.07
N ALA A 21 4.67 -2.65 16.76
CA ALA A 21 5.39 -1.73 17.64
C ALA A 21 4.68 -0.38 17.76
N MET A 22 4.14 0.15 16.65
CA MET A 22 3.31 1.36 16.67
C MET A 22 2.05 1.17 17.51
N ALA A 23 1.34 0.05 17.36
CA ALA A 23 0.14 -0.26 18.14
C ALA A 23 0.43 -0.29 19.66
N ARG A 24 1.54 -0.91 20.09
CA ARG A 24 1.97 -0.90 21.50
C ARG A 24 2.28 0.51 22.00
N CYS A 25 2.93 1.32 21.17
CA CYS A 25 3.27 2.71 21.46
C CYS A 25 2.02 3.60 21.66
N CYS A 26 0.99 3.36 20.86
CA CYS A 26 -0.34 3.99 20.97
C CYS A 26 -1.06 3.55 22.25
N ALA A 27 -1.13 2.23 22.50
CA ALA A 27 -1.78 1.69 23.70
C ALA A 27 -1.13 2.22 24.99
N ALA A 28 0.21 2.31 25.04
CA ALA A 28 0.94 2.88 26.17
C ALA A 28 0.65 4.37 26.41
N ARG A 29 0.09 5.07 25.42
CA ARG A 29 -0.35 6.48 25.51
C ARG A 29 -1.87 6.61 25.71
N GLY A 30 -2.58 5.50 25.96
CA GLY A 30 -4.03 5.50 26.15
C GLY A 30 -4.85 5.74 24.87
N VAL A 31 -4.27 5.52 23.70
CA VAL A 31 -5.01 5.60 22.42
C VAL A 31 -5.92 4.38 22.28
N ASP A 32 -7.20 4.62 22.04
CA ASP A 32 -8.17 3.58 21.68
C ASP A 32 -7.97 3.14 20.22
N LEU A 33 -7.68 1.85 20.02
CA LEU A 33 -7.46 1.24 18.72
C LEU A 33 -8.59 0.25 18.40
N ARG A 34 -9.46 0.64 17.46
CA ARG A 34 -10.59 -0.18 17.02
C ARG A 34 -10.26 -0.87 15.70
N LEU A 35 -10.18 -2.20 15.73
CA LEU A 35 -10.02 -3.04 14.55
C LEU A 35 -11.38 -3.55 14.07
N ALA A 36 -11.45 -3.99 12.81
CA ALA A 36 -12.71 -4.46 12.20
C ALA A 36 -13.88 -3.47 12.37
N CYS A 37 -13.57 -2.17 12.35
CA CYS A 37 -14.52 -1.08 12.54
C CYS A 37 -14.49 -0.17 11.31
N PRO A 38 -15.13 -0.55 10.19
CA PRO A 38 -15.13 0.27 8.99
C PRO A 38 -15.87 1.60 9.25
N VAL A 39 -15.29 2.69 8.76
CA VAL A 39 -15.95 3.99 8.69
C VAL A 39 -16.86 4.00 7.48
N ARG A 40 -18.13 4.33 7.70
CA ARG A 40 -19.15 4.51 6.67
C ARG A 40 -19.18 5.92 6.11
N GLU A 41 -19.01 6.91 6.99
CA GLU A 41 -19.19 8.31 6.66
C GLU A 41 -18.33 9.20 7.56
N VAL A 42 -17.74 10.25 6.97
CA VAL A 42 -17.14 11.37 7.68
C VAL A 42 -18.22 12.42 7.86
N LEU A 43 -18.50 12.76 9.12
CA LEU A 43 -19.53 13.73 9.48
C LEU A 43 -18.97 15.14 9.33
N VAL A 44 -19.72 16.00 8.63
CA VAL A 44 -19.35 17.40 8.39
C VAL A 44 -20.48 18.30 8.84
N GLU A 45 -20.14 19.33 9.60
CA GLU A 45 -21.06 20.40 10.03
C GLU A 45 -20.50 21.73 9.53
N GLY A 46 -21.27 22.42 8.68
CA GLY A 46 -20.79 23.58 7.95
C GLY A 46 -19.60 23.22 7.05
N GLN A 47 -18.42 23.78 7.34
CA GLN A 47 -17.19 23.51 6.59
C GLN A 47 -16.16 22.70 7.41
N ARG A 48 -16.59 22.02 8.48
CA ARG A 48 -15.68 21.30 9.38
C ARG A 48 -16.07 19.84 9.55
N ALA A 49 -15.09 18.94 9.43
CA ALA A 49 -15.25 17.56 9.86
C ALA A 49 -15.35 17.48 11.38
N VAL A 50 -16.33 16.74 11.88
CA VAL A 50 -16.71 16.73 13.30
C VAL A 50 -16.77 15.31 13.89
N GLY A 51 -16.47 14.31 13.08
CA GLY A 51 -16.45 12.92 13.51
C GLY A 51 -16.62 11.96 12.35
N VAL A 52 -16.87 10.71 12.70
CA VAL A 52 -17.16 9.64 11.76
C VAL A 52 -18.33 8.80 12.26
N ARG A 53 -19.06 8.21 11.32
CA ARG A 53 -20.05 7.16 11.56
C ARG A 53 -19.48 5.84 11.06
N THR A 54 -19.55 4.81 11.88
CA THR A 54 -19.10 3.45 11.53
C THR A 54 -20.22 2.68 10.82
N ASP A 55 -19.89 1.56 10.18
CA ASP A 55 -20.90 0.70 9.55
C ASP A 55 -21.90 0.10 10.56
N SER A 56 -21.52 0.00 11.84
CA SER A 56 -22.43 -0.42 12.92
C SER A 56 -23.47 0.64 13.31
N GLY A 57 -23.34 1.87 12.79
CA GLY A 57 -24.17 3.02 13.16
C GLY A 57 -23.61 3.86 14.32
N GLU A 58 -22.57 3.38 15.01
CA GLU A 58 -21.89 4.15 16.05
C GLU A 58 -21.33 5.47 15.48
N THR A 59 -21.52 6.57 16.21
CA THR A 59 -20.92 7.87 15.89
C THR A 59 -19.78 8.19 16.85
N VAL A 60 -18.61 8.46 16.30
CA VAL A 60 -17.42 8.91 17.03
C VAL A 60 -17.17 10.38 16.72
N ARG A 61 -17.37 11.26 17.70
CA ARG A 61 -17.13 12.71 17.56
C ARG A 61 -15.66 13.04 17.79
N ALA A 62 -15.13 13.95 16.99
CA ALA A 62 -13.75 14.39 17.09
C ALA A 62 -13.60 15.87 16.70
N ALA A 63 -12.64 16.56 17.32
CA ALA A 63 -12.28 17.93 16.93
C ALA A 63 -11.55 17.96 15.58
N VAL A 64 -10.77 16.92 15.29
CA VAL A 64 -9.97 16.75 14.08
C VAL A 64 -10.13 15.32 13.58
N VAL A 65 -10.32 15.17 12.27
CA VAL A 65 -10.37 13.87 11.60
C VAL A 65 -9.18 13.78 10.63
N ILE A 66 -8.36 12.75 10.78
CA ILE A 66 -7.22 12.47 9.88
C ILE A 66 -7.55 11.21 9.10
N ALA A 67 -7.58 11.32 7.77
CA ALA A 67 -7.88 10.20 6.88
C ALA A 67 -6.60 9.68 6.22
N ASN A 68 -6.24 8.43 6.51
CA ASN A 68 -5.14 7.72 5.84
C ASN A 68 -5.69 6.61 4.93
N VAL A 69 -6.49 7.00 3.94
CA VAL A 69 -7.18 6.08 3.03
C VAL A 69 -7.05 6.55 1.59
N ASN A 70 -7.45 5.70 0.64
CA ASN A 70 -7.45 6.06 -0.78
C ASN A 70 -8.33 7.31 -1.04
N PRO A 71 -7.86 8.30 -1.83
CA PRO A 71 -8.63 9.52 -2.09
C PRO A 71 -10.01 9.28 -2.72
N LYS A 72 -10.14 8.31 -3.65
CA LYS A 72 -11.46 7.97 -4.20
C LYS A 72 -12.39 7.40 -3.15
N LEU A 73 -11.89 6.57 -2.24
CA LEU A 73 -12.68 6.07 -1.13
C LEU A 73 -13.17 7.24 -0.25
N LEU A 74 -12.25 8.12 0.14
CA LEU A 74 -12.58 9.28 0.99
C LEU A 74 -13.63 10.19 0.34
N TYR A 75 -13.34 10.72 -0.85
CA TYR A 75 -14.14 11.78 -1.45
C TYR A 75 -15.35 11.28 -2.24
N LEU A 76 -15.39 10.02 -2.68
CA LEU A 76 -16.52 9.50 -3.47
C LEU A 76 -17.43 8.56 -2.69
N LYS A 77 -17.03 8.10 -1.50
CA LYS A 77 -17.83 7.17 -0.69
C LYS A 77 -18.00 7.59 0.76
N LEU A 78 -16.96 8.12 1.41
CA LEU A 78 -17.01 8.44 2.84
C LEU A 78 -17.50 9.88 3.11
N LEU A 79 -17.45 10.77 2.13
CA LEU A 79 -17.97 12.13 2.24
C LEU A 79 -19.26 12.26 1.45
N ASP A 80 -20.15 13.13 1.93
CA ASP A 80 -21.33 13.53 1.17
C ASP A 80 -20.88 14.19 -0.16
N PRO A 81 -21.33 13.71 -1.33
CA PRO A 81 -21.01 14.36 -2.60
C PRO A 81 -21.43 15.83 -2.65
N ALA A 82 -22.49 16.23 -1.94
CA ALA A 82 -23.03 17.59 -1.97
C ALA A 82 -22.12 18.64 -1.33
N ILE A 83 -21.19 18.22 -0.46
CA ILE A 83 -20.24 19.13 0.20
C ILE A 83 -18.95 19.35 -0.60
N LEU A 84 -18.80 18.66 -1.74
CA LEU A 84 -17.61 18.78 -2.58
C LEU A 84 -17.86 19.72 -3.76
N PRO A 85 -16.91 20.62 -4.07
CA PRO A 85 -16.93 21.36 -5.33
C PRO A 85 -17.01 20.40 -6.52
N ALA A 86 -17.86 20.72 -7.50
CA ALA A 86 -18.15 19.82 -8.61
C ALA A 86 -16.91 19.49 -9.46
N ASP A 87 -16.06 20.49 -9.71
CA ASP A 87 -14.79 20.36 -10.42
C ASP A 87 -13.80 19.45 -9.68
N PHE A 88 -13.74 19.58 -8.35
CA PHE A 88 -12.91 18.72 -7.50
C PHE A 88 -13.40 17.27 -7.56
N ARG A 89 -14.71 17.06 -7.42
CA ARG A 89 -15.34 15.73 -7.47
C ARG A 89 -15.03 15.05 -8.80
N GLU A 90 -15.24 15.74 -9.92
CA GLU A 90 -14.93 15.23 -11.26
C GLU A 90 -13.45 14.85 -11.41
N ARG A 91 -12.53 15.67 -10.87
CA ARG A 91 -11.11 15.36 -10.86
C ARG A 91 -10.80 14.08 -10.09
N ILE A 92 -11.44 13.88 -8.93
CA ILE A 92 -11.26 12.66 -8.14
C ILE A 92 -11.87 11.44 -8.87
N GLU A 93 -13.02 11.58 -9.52
CA GLU A 93 -13.61 10.49 -10.33
C GLU A 93 -12.67 10.01 -11.43
N ARG A 94 -11.93 10.94 -12.06
CA ARG A 94 -10.93 10.64 -13.10
C ARG A 94 -9.59 10.15 -12.56
N TRP A 95 -9.35 10.22 -11.24
CA TRP A 95 -8.10 9.78 -10.62
C TRP A 95 -7.85 8.28 -10.88
N ARG A 96 -6.69 7.94 -11.46
CA ARG A 96 -6.36 6.54 -11.74
C ARG A 96 -5.81 5.87 -10.49
N CYS A 97 -6.58 4.96 -9.90
CA CYS A 97 -6.16 4.10 -8.79
C CYS A 97 -5.82 2.71 -9.33
N GLY A 98 -4.71 2.59 -10.05
CA GLY A 98 -4.18 1.31 -10.51
C GLY A 98 -2.80 1.06 -9.93
N SER A 99 -2.54 -0.18 -9.52
CA SER A 99 -1.18 -0.66 -9.27
C SER A 99 -0.90 -1.81 -10.22
N GLY A 100 0.23 -1.75 -10.93
CA GLY A 100 0.70 -2.80 -11.82
C GLY A 100 1.57 -3.84 -11.13
N THR A 101 1.49 -3.98 -9.80
CA THR A 101 2.37 -4.87 -9.05
C THR A 101 1.67 -6.18 -8.73
N PHE A 102 2.23 -7.27 -9.23
CA PHE A 102 1.92 -8.63 -8.79
C PHE A 102 3.03 -9.11 -7.85
N ARG A 103 2.65 -9.65 -6.69
CA ARG A 103 3.60 -10.25 -5.74
C ARG A 103 3.21 -11.70 -5.48
N MET A 104 4.19 -12.58 -5.66
CA MET A 104 4.11 -13.99 -5.28
C MET A 104 5.22 -14.28 -4.26
N ASN A 105 4.90 -15.05 -3.22
CA ASN A 105 5.89 -15.62 -2.32
C ASN A 105 5.84 -17.13 -2.50
N VAL A 106 6.99 -17.74 -2.79
CA VAL A 106 7.14 -19.18 -3.01
C VAL A 106 8.20 -19.71 -2.07
N ALA A 107 7.90 -20.82 -1.41
CA ALA A 107 8.88 -21.58 -0.63
C ALA A 107 9.65 -22.48 -1.58
N LEU A 108 10.97 -22.35 -1.60
CA LEU A 108 11.86 -23.15 -2.46
C LEU A 108 12.50 -24.27 -1.64
N ALA A 109 12.67 -25.45 -2.24
CA ALA A 109 13.34 -26.58 -1.61
C ALA A 109 14.87 -26.42 -1.57
N GLU A 110 15.43 -25.62 -2.48
CA GLU A 110 16.86 -25.33 -2.60
C GLU A 110 17.09 -23.92 -3.15
N LEU A 111 18.36 -23.47 -3.13
CA LEU A 111 18.76 -22.18 -3.68
C LEU A 111 18.57 -22.14 -5.21
N PRO A 112 18.14 -21.00 -5.78
CA PRO A 112 17.95 -20.87 -7.23
C PRO A 112 19.28 -20.93 -7.98
N GLN A 113 19.33 -21.67 -9.08
CA GLN A 113 20.52 -21.74 -9.96
C GLN A 113 20.33 -20.83 -11.17
N PHE A 114 21.30 -19.94 -11.40
CA PHE A 114 21.30 -19.04 -12.55
C PHE A 114 22.22 -19.58 -13.63
N SER A 115 21.75 -19.62 -14.88
CA SER A 115 22.57 -20.10 -16.02
C SER A 115 23.82 -19.24 -16.26
N CYS A 116 23.74 -17.94 -15.95
CA CYS A 116 24.86 -17.00 -16.07
C CYS A 116 25.81 -17.00 -14.86
N LEU A 117 25.42 -17.62 -13.74
CA LEU A 117 26.22 -17.70 -12.52
C LEU A 117 25.86 -18.97 -11.74
N PRO A 118 26.33 -20.15 -12.19
CA PRO A 118 25.93 -21.42 -11.60
C PRO A 118 26.59 -21.65 -10.23
N GLY A 119 25.86 -22.30 -9.32
CA GLY A 119 26.37 -22.71 -8.01
C GLY A 119 25.24 -23.12 -7.07
N ARG A 120 25.45 -24.18 -6.28
CA ARG A 120 24.48 -24.66 -5.27
C ARG A 120 24.79 -24.17 -3.86
N SER A 121 26.01 -23.68 -3.64
CA SER A 121 26.43 -23.11 -2.35
C SER A 121 25.94 -21.66 -2.24
N PRO A 122 25.70 -21.16 -1.01
CA PRO A 122 25.43 -19.75 -0.79
C PRO A 122 26.51 -18.86 -1.42
N GLY A 123 26.09 -17.77 -2.04
CA GLY A 123 26.96 -16.80 -2.72
C GLY A 123 26.27 -15.45 -2.80
N ASP A 124 27.00 -14.38 -3.14
CA ASP A 124 26.53 -13.00 -2.98
C ASP A 124 25.18 -12.73 -3.68
N HIS A 125 24.97 -13.28 -4.87
CA HIS A 125 23.73 -13.14 -5.64
C HIS A 125 22.50 -13.74 -4.92
N HIS A 126 22.68 -14.70 -4.02
CA HIS A 126 21.60 -15.26 -3.19
C HIS A 126 21.19 -14.34 -2.02
N THR A 127 21.99 -13.32 -1.71
CA THR A 127 21.77 -12.40 -0.59
C THR A 127 21.22 -11.03 -1.02
N ALA A 128 21.04 -10.83 -2.32
CA ALA A 128 20.64 -9.56 -2.92
C ALA A 128 19.24 -9.63 -3.55
N GLY A 129 18.69 -8.45 -3.86
CA GLY A 129 17.53 -8.36 -4.75
C GLY A 129 17.95 -8.69 -6.19
N ILE A 130 17.24 -9.62 -6.83
CA ILE A 130 17.51 -10.03 -8.21
C ILE A 130 16.50 -9.34 -9.12
N ILE A 131 16.99 -8.54 -10.05
CA ILE A 131 16.16 -7.83 -11.04
C ILE A 131 16.35 -8.49 -12.39
N LEU A 132 15.29 -9.09 -12.92
CA LEU A 132 15.26 -9.65 -14.27
C LEU A 132 14.75 -8.58 -15.25
N ALA A 133 15.67 -7.69 -15.64
CA ALA A 133 15.42 -6.62 -16.61
C ALA A 133 16.65 -6.42 -17.50
N PRO A 134 16.97 -7.38 -18.38
CA PRO A 134 18.25 -7.45 -19.07
C PRO A 134 18.55 -6.22 -19.94
N THR A 135 17.53 -5.63 -20.57
CA THR A 135 17.68 -4.42 -21.40
C THR A 135 16.43 -3.53 -21.32
N LEU A 136 16.58 -2.25 -21.68
CA LEU A 136 15.44 -1.35 -21.88
C LEU A 136 14.48 -1.88 -22.95
N ALA A 137 15.02 -2.40 -24.05
CA ALA A 137 14.22 -3.00 -25.13
C ALA A 137 13.40 -4.21 -24.66
N TYR A 138 13.96 -5.03 -23.75
CA TYR A 138 13.21 -6.13 -23.13
C TYR A 138 12.04 -5.60 -22.30
N MET A 139 12.27 -4.61 -21.44
CA MET A 139 11.20 -4.04 -20.60
C MET A 139 10.10 -3.37 -21.44
N GLU A 140 10.49 -2.66 -22.49
CA GLU A 140 9.56 -2.03 -23.43
C GLU A 140 8.70 -3.09 -24.14
N GLN A 141 9.32 -4.15 -24.66
CA GLN A 141 8.59 -5.24 -25.30
C GLN A 141 7.67 -5.98 -24.32
N ALA A 142 8.12 -6.24 -23.09
CA ALA A 142 7.31 -6.86 -22.05
C ALA A 142 6.08 -6.01 -21.71
N TYR A 143 6.23 -4.68 -21.67
CA TYR A 143 5.11 -3.76 -21.51
C TYR A 143 4.13 -3.82 -22.68
N PHE A 144 4.62 -3.79 -23.93
CA PHE A 144 3.74 -3.87 -25.10
C PHE A 144 2.99 -5.21 -25.19
N ASP A 145 3.66 -6.31 -24.89
CA ASP A 145 3.04 -7.64 -24.83
C ASP A 145 1.95 -7.70 -23.74
N ALA A 146 2.27 -7.23 -22.53
CA ALA A 146 1.31 -7.18 -21.43
C ALA A 146 0.10 -6.30 -21.77
N ARG A 147 0.31 -5.15 -22.41
CA ARG A 147 -0.77 -4.25 -22.83
C ARG A 147 -1.66 -4.87 -23.91
N ALA A 148 -1.08 -5.62 -24.86
CA ALA A 148 -1.83 -6.21 -25.97
C ALA A 148 -2.49 -7.55 -25.62
N ARG A 149 -1.94 -8.31 -24.67
CA ARG A 149 -2.28 -9.73 -24.45
C ARG A 149 -2.50 -10.12 -22.99
N GLY A 150 -2.19 -9.24 -22.04
CA GLY A 150 -2.33 -9.48 -20.60
C GLY A 150 -1.05 -9.95 -19.89
N TRP A 151 -0.04 -10.46 -20.59
CA TRP A 151 1.25 -10.88 -20.01
C TRP A 151 2.43 -10.77 -21.01
N SER A 152 3.67 -10.72 -20.50
CA SER A 152 4.90 -10.79 -21.32
C SER A 152 5.03 -12.16 -21.98
N ARG A 153 5.49 -12.22 -23.24
CA ARG A 153 5.74 -13.49 -23.94
C ARG A 153 7.09 -14.13 -23.63
N ARG A 154 7.99 -13.39 -22.99
CA ARG A 154 9.37 -13.78 -22.71
C ARG A 154 9.80 -13.29 -21.34
#